data_AF-A0A7S3XUK8-F1
#
_entry.id   AF-A0A7S3XUK8-F1
#
_cell.length_a   1.000
_cell.length_b   1.000
_cell.length_c   1.000
_cell.angle_alpha   90.00
_cell.angle_beta   90.00
_cell.angle_gamma   90.00
#
_symmetry.space_group_name_H-M   'P 1'
#
loop_
_entity.id
_entity.type
_entity.pdbx_description
1 polymer ?
#
loop_
_entity_poly.entity_id
_entity_poly.type
_entity_poly.pdbx_seq_one_letter_code
_entity_poly.pdbx_strand_id
1 'polypeptide(L)'
;MFFKYFLQLIAVVTLISSTLGLALKISTTTSTPNGLKYSPAQQSPRNQVDRAGFLFSLSSVVALTTASPAFAAAEPPKTGIQRNGRLAACPNQGNCLSTSSIRSLDKFSSPWTFENTGDSIDEAWSKLVKIIKEDPLLKLEELDNEKFYLRATAKSAIPPTGLDDLEFLLRPEDKIATYRTASREAVYVGPVLLGDGGANQNRLDKLRYQLKWDVVGAGPVEQQKGLDRLKGSTSVDFIKYD
;
A
#
# COMPACT_ATOMS: atom_id res chain seq x y z
N MET A 1 -5.72 -13.33 27.38
CA MET A 1 -5.71 -14.82 27.32
C MET A 1 -6.11 -15.41 25.96
N PHE A 2 -6.75 -14.66 25.05
CA PHE A 2 -7.20 -15.17 23.74
C PHE A 2 -6.08 -15.49 22.73
N PHE A 3 -4.90 -14.87 22.84
CA PHE A 3 -3.82 -15.03 21.85
C PHE A 3 -3.13 -16.41 21.86
N LYS A 4 -3.19 -17.15 22.98
CA LYS A 4 -2.60 -18.50 23.07
C LYS A 4 -3.39 -19.56 22.30
N TYR A 5 -4.70 -19.40 22.16
CA TYR A 5 -5.55 -20.38 21.48
C TYR A 5 -5.56 -20.19 19.96
N PHE A 6 -5.32 -18.96 19.47
CA PHE A 6 -5.29 -18.68 18.03
C PHE A 6 -4.05 -19.28 17.35
N LEU A 7 -2.90 -19.26 18.02
CA LEU A 7 -1.66 -19.90 17.53
C LEU A 7 -1.74 -21.44 17.52
N GLN A 8 -2.51 -22.05 18.43
CA GLN A 8 -2.72 -23.50 18.42
C GLN A 8 -3.64 -23.96 17.27
N LEU A 9 -4.59 -23.12 16.83
CA LEU A 9 -5.51 -23.48 15.75
C LEU A 9 -4.81 -23.50 14.37
N ILE A 10 -3.86 -22.60 14.12
CA ILE A 10 -3.09 -22.55 12.86
C ILE A 10 -2.16 -23.78 12.73
N ALA A 11 -1.62 -24.29 13.85
CA ALA A 11 -0.80 -25.49 13.86
C ALA A 11 -1.58 -26.78 13.55
N VAL A 12 -2.87 -26.84 13.88
CA VAL A 12 -3.71 -28.02 13.60
C VAL A 12 -4.18 -28.05 12.14
N VAL A 13 -4.48 -26.89 11.53
CA VAL A 13 -4.92 -26.83 10.12
C VAL A 13 -3.79 -27.18 9.14
N THR A 14 -2.53 -26.89 9.49
CA THR A 14 -1.37 -27.23 8.67
C THR A 14 -0.97 -28.71 8.74
N LEU A 15 -1.39 -29.45 9.77
CA LEU A 15 -1.12 -30.89 9.89
C LEU A 15 -2.14 -31.78 9.15
N ILE A 16 -3.32 -31.27 8.79
CA ILE A 16 -4.38 -32.05 8.13
C ILE A 16 -4.25 -32.00 6.59
N SER A 17 -3.47 -31.06 6.04
CA SER A 17 -3.31 -30.90 4.58
C SER A 17 -2.25 -31.81 3.95
N SER A 18 -1.53 -32.61 4.74
CA SER A 18 -0.45 -33.49 4.26
C SER A 18 -0.83 -34.96 4.05
N THR A 19 -2.11 -35.35 4.18
CA THR A 19 -2.53 -36.77 4.06
C THR A 19 -3.52 -37.08 2.94
N LEU A 20 -3.93 -36.13 2.10
CA LEU A 20 -4.69 -36.43 0.88
C LEU A 20 -3.88 -36.12 -0.37
N GLY A 21 -3.10 -37.10 -0.81
CA GLY A 21 -2.51 -37.15 -2.14
C GLY A 21 -3.59 -37.29 -3.21
N LEU A 22 -4.10 -36.16 -3.69
CA LEU A 22 -4.91 -36.09 -4.91
C LEU A 22 -3.98 -35.89 -6.11
N ALA A 23 -3.58 -37.00 -6.74
CA ALA A 23 -2.87 -36.99 -8.01
C ALA A 23 -3.88 -36.75 -9.15
N LEU A 24 -3.98 -35.50 -9.61
CA LEU A 24 -4.69 -35.15 -10.84
C LEU A 24 -3.87 -35.59 -12.05
N LYS A 25 -4.29 -36.69 -12.71
CA LYS A 25 -3.81 -37.07 -14.04
C LYS A 25 -4.47 -36.17 -15.09
N ILE A 26 -3.73 -35.20 -15.62
CA ILE A 26 -4.15 -34.43 -16.79
C ILE A 26 -3.73 -35.24 -18.03
N SER A 27 -4.70 -35.78 -18.76
CA SER A 27 -4.49 -36.36 -20.09
C SER A 27 -4.44 -35.22 -21.11
N THR A 28 -3.29 -35.02 -21.74
CA THR A 28 -3.12 -34.13 -22.88
C THR A 28 -3.35 -34.93 -24.17
N THR A 29 -4.50 -34.72 -24.79
CA THR A 29 -4.77 -35.13 -26.18
C THR A 29 -4.21 -34.06 -27.12
N THR A 30 -3.04 -34.33 -27.69
CA THR A 30 -2.44 -33.48 -28.73
C THR A 30 -2.90 -33.98 -30.09
N SER A 31 -3.71 -33.18 -30.79
CA SER A 31 -4.03 -33.38 -32.21
C SER A 31 -3.02 -32.64 -33.08
N THR A 32 -2.33 -33.38 -33.92
CA THR A 32 -1.36 -32.89 -34.90
C THR A 32 -2.05 -32.66 -36.25
N PRO A 33 -1.72 -31.58 -36.98
CA PRO A 33 -1.79 -31.60 -38.43
C PRO A 33 -0.39 -31.60 -39.05
N ASN A 34 -0.24 -32.49 -40.02
CA ASN A 34 0.63 -32.51 -41.20
C ASN A 34 1.42 -31.21 -41.44
N GLY A 35 2.71 -31.19 -41.75
CA GLY A 35 3.51 -32.19 -42.45
C GLY A 35 4.37 -31.40 -43.45
N LEU A 36 5.66 -31.29 -43.20
CA LEU A 36 6.64 -30.87 -44.21
C LEU A 36 7.92 -31.68 -44.03
N LYS A 37 8.34 -32.22 -45.17
CA LYS A 37 9.43 -33.16 -45.39
C LYS A 37 10.78 -32.47 -45.21
N TYR A 38 11.73 -33.12 -44.52
CA TYR A 38 13.15 -32.92 -44.80
C TYR A 38 13.92 -34.24 -44.66
N SER A 39 14.85 -34.43 -45.60
CA SER A 39 15.59 -35.66 -45.92
C SER A 39 16.78 -35.91 -44.96
N PRO A 40 17.31 -37.15 -44.90
CA PRO A 40 18.19 -37.62 -43.84
C PRO A 40 19.67 -37.49 -44.20
N ALA A 41 20.53 -37.34 -43.18
CA ALA A 41 21.94 -37.71 -43.30
C ALA A 41 22.56 -38.07 -41.94
N GLN A 42 22.97 -39.35 -41.90
CA GLN A 42 24.18 -39.90 -41.29
C GLN A 42 24.25 -40.15 -39.77
N GLN A 43 24.20 -41.46 -39.51
CA GLN A 43 24.53 -42.20 -38.30
C GLN A 43 26.04 -42.17 -38.01
N SER A 44 26.40 -42.23 -36.72
CA SER A 44 27.61 -42.89 -36.23
C SER A 44 27.49 -43.23 -34.74
N PRO A 45 28.25 -44.20 -34.22
CA PRO A 45 27.71 -45.17 -33.28
C PRO A 45 28.06 -44.92 -31.80
N ARG A 46 27.25 -45.57 -30.95
CA ARG A 46 27.59 -46.25 -29.69
C ARG A 46 28.99 -45.97 -29.15
N ASN A 47 29.01 -45.44 -27.93
CA ASN A 47 29.85 -46.01 -26.87
C ASN A 47 29.02 -46.18 -25.60
N GLN A 48 28.72 -47.44 -25.29
CA GLN A 48 28.40 -47.89 -23.94
C GLN A 48 29.66 -47.66 -23.10
N VAL A 49 29.52 -46.95 -21.99
CA VAL A 49 30.45 -47.06 -20.87
C VAL A 49 29.64 -47.37 -19.62
N ASP A 50 30.26 -48.24 -18.84
CA ASP A 50 29.70 -49.10 -17.84
C ASP A 50 29.06 -48.42 -16.63
N ARG A 51 28.18 -49.22 -16.04
CA ARG A 51 27.62 -49.07 -14.71
C ARG A 51 28.75 -48.90 -13.69
N ALA A 52 28.81 -47.74 -13.05
CA ALA A 52 29.41 -47.61 -11.73
C ALA A 52 28.47 -46.78 -10.87
N GLY A 53 27.80 -47.47 -9.94
CA GLY A 53 26.98 -46.83 -8.93
C GLY A 53 27.85 -45.94 -8.04
N PHE A 54 27.55 -44.64 -8.04
CA PHE A 54 28.07 -43.71 -7.06
C PHE A 54 26.88 -43.12 -6.30
N LEU A 55 26.60 -43.70 -5.13
CA LEU A 55 25.67 -43.15 -4.16
C LEU A 55 26.31 -41.92 -3.54
N PHE A 56 26.12 -40.75 -4.17
CA PHE A 56 26.39 -39.48 -3.50
C PHE A 56 25.23 -39.21 -2.53
N SER A 57 25.53 -39.34 -1.25
CA SER A 57 24.71 -38.88 -0.13
C SER A 57 24.49 -37.37 -0.26
N LEU A 58 23.31 -36.98 -0.76
CA LEU A 58 22.87 -35.58 -0.79
C LEU A 58 22.28 -35.22 0.58
N SER A 59 23.14 -34.91 1.53
CA SER A 59 22.73 -34.16 2.72
C SER A 59 22.53 -32.69 2.33
N SER A 60 21.41 -32.39 1.67
CA SER A 60 20.98 -31.01 1.41
C SER A 60 20.52 -30.40 2.72
N VAL A 61 21.42 -29.74 3.44
CA VAL A 61 21.07 -28.88 4.57
C VAL A 61 20.39 -27.64 3.99
N VAL A 62 19.06 -27.64 3.97
CA VAL A 62 18.27 -26.44 3.64
C VAL A 62 18.41 -25.49 4.82
N ALA A 63 19.36 -24.55 4.72
CA ALA A 63 19.45 -23.43 5.66
C ALA A 63 18.22 -22.53 5.47
N LEU A 64 17.24 -22.67 6.37
CA LEU A 64 16.13 -21.72 6.50
C LEU A 64 16.71 -20.40 7.02
N THR A 65 17.21 -19.54 6.13
CA THR A 65 17.52 -18.16 6.47
C THR A 65 16.20 -17.44 6.71
N THR A 66 15.82 -17.27 7.97
CA THR A 66 14.72 -16.37 8.34
C THR A 66 15.15 -14.96 7.98
N ALA A 67 14.73 -14.47 6.81
CA ALA A 67 14.95 -13.10 6.39
C ALA A 67 14.15 -12.19 7.32
N SER A 68 14.83 -11.63 8.34
CA SER A 68 14.23 -10.63 9.21
C SER A 68 13.88 -9.40 8.37
N PRO A 69 12.67 -8.83 8.50
CA PRO A 69 12.34 -7.57 7.85
C PRO A 69 13.32 -6.49 8.33
N ALA A 70 14.03 -5.87 7.39
CA ALA A 70 14.93 -4.78 7.69
C ALA A 70 14.11 -3.48 7.79
N PHE A 71 14.15 -2.85 8.96
CA PHE A 71 13.66 -1.49 9.15
C PHE A 71 14.77 -0.53 8.71
N ALA A 72 14.62 0.06 7.52
CA ALA A 72 15.48 1.16 7.13
C ALA A 72 14.96 2.43 7.83
N ALA A 73 15.76 3.02 8.72
CA ALA A 73 15.50 4.35 9.25
C ALA A 73 15.61 5.35 8.09
N ALA A 74 14.47 5.71 7.49
CA ALA A 74 14.41 6.75 6.49
C ALA A 74 14.82 8.10 7.12
N GLU A 75 15.49 8.95 6.34
CA GLU A 75 15.70 10.37 6.70
C GLU A 75 14.36 10.97 7.16
N PRO A 76 14.33 11.75 8.25
CA PRO A 76 13.08 12.30 8.77
C PRO A 76 12.35 13.01 7.63
N PRO A 77 11.05 12.70 7.42
CA PRO A 77 10.35 13.18 6.26
C PRO A 77 10.34 14.71 6.26
N LYS A 78 10.70 15.31 5.12
CA LYS A 78 10.55 16.75 4.92
C LYS A 78 9.07 17.10 5.02
N THR A 79 8.67 17.75 6.10
CA THR A 79 7.33 18.27 6.36
C THR A 79 7.32 19.80 6.19
N GLY A 80 6.14 20.38 6.25
CA GLY A 80 5.91 21.81 6.14
C GLY A 80 5.80 22.33 4.71
N ILE A 81 5.49 23.62 4.64
CA ILE A 81 5.49 24.40 3.41
C ILE A 81 6.94 24.57 2.94
N GLN A 82 7.23 24.10 1.73
CA GLN A 82 8.54 24.19 1.11
C GLN A 82 8.80 25.61 0.58
N ARG A 83 10.05 25.90 0.20
CA ARG A 83 10.45 27.22 -0.33
C ARG A 83 9.65 27.68 -1.56
N ASN A 84 9.04 26.76 -2.30
CA ASN A 84 8.19 27.04 -3.46
C ASN A 84 6.71 27.28 -3.08
N GLY A 85 6.37 27.37 -1.79
CA GLY A 85 5.01 27.57 -1.31
C GLY A 85 4.11 26.33 -1.36
N ARG A 86 4.66 25.15 -1.66
CA ARG A 86 3.91 23.88 -1.75
C ARG A 86 4.27 22.94 -0.60
N LEU A 87 3.41 21.97 -0.32
CA LEU A 87 3.79 20.83 0.53
C LEU A 87 4.89 20.00 -0.14
N ALA A 88 5.62 19.23 0.67
CA ALA A 88 6.64 18.33 0.16
C ALA A 88 6.06 17.29 -0.82
N ALA A 89 6.84 16.91 -1.83
CA ALA A 89 6.56 15.72 -2.60
C ALA A 89 6.75 14.46 -1.74
N CYS A 90 6.20 13.35 -2.18
CA CYS A 90 6.48 12.07 -1.55
C CYS A 90 7.93 11.66 -1.78
N PRO A 91 8.58 11.04 -0.78
CA PRO A 91 9.85 10.38 -0.99
C PRO A 91 9.70 9.26 -2.03
N ASN A 92 10.81 8.91 -2.70
CA ASN A 92 10.84 7.82 -3.69
C ASN A 92 10.38 6.50 -3.06
N GLN A 93 10.73 6.27 -1.80
CA GLN A 93 10.43 5.06 -1.04
C GLN A 93 9.42 5.34 0.08
N GLY A 94 8.65 4.32 0.48
CA GLY A 94 7.65 4.42 1.55
C GLY A 94 6.23 4.74 1.08
N ASN A 95 5.28 4.48 1.97
CA ASN A 95 3.86 4.71 1.77
C ASN A 95 3.57 6.21 1.87
N CYS A 96 3.16 6.84 0.77
CA CYS A 96 2.91 8.27 0.73
C CYS A 96 2.00 8.66 -0.44
N LEU A 97 1.14 9.64 -0.19
CA LEU A 97 0.33 10.32 -1.19
C LEU A 97 0.50 11.83 -1.04
N SER A 98 0.69 12.55 -2.15
CA SER A 98 0.82 14.01 -2.13
C SER A 98 0.32 14.63 -3.42
N THR A 99 -0.40 15.73 -3.27
CA THR A 99 -0.76 16.66 -4.36
C THR A 99 0.46 17.31 -5.02
N SER A 100 1.63 17.24 -4.38
CA SER A 100 2.90 17.76 -4.92
C SER A 100 3.78 16.71 -5.59
N SER A 101 3.39 15.43 -5.58
CA SER A 101 4.11 14.32 -6.25
C SER A 101 3.85 14.23 -7.75
N ILE A 102 3.78 15.35 -8.48
CA ILE A 102 3.39 15.39 -9.91
C ILE A 102 4.30 14.56 -10.85
N ARG A 103 5.48 14.15 -10.39
CA ARG A 103 6.44 13.31 -11.13
C ARG A 103 6.34 11.82 -10.82
N SER A 104 5.47 11.42 -9.89
CA SER A 104 5.28 10.03 -9.45
C SER A 104 3.79 9.73 -9.48
N LEU A 105 3.30 9.14 -10.57
CA LEU A 105 1.86 8.92 -10.79
C LEU A 105 1.22 8.03 -9.73
N ASP A 106 1.98 7.09 -9.17
CA ASP A 106 1.59 6.19 -8.09
C ASP A 106 1.43 6.90 -6.73
N LYS A 107 2.11 8.04 -6.54
CA LYS A 107 2.07 8.82 -5.29
C LYS A 107 1.34 10.15 -5.44
N PHE A 108 0.92 10.49 -6.65
CA PHE A 108 0.15 11.68 -6.94
C PHE A 108 -1.31 11.48 -6.56
N SER A 109 -1.89 12.48 -5.92
CA SER A 109 -3.32 12.53 -5.64
C SER A 109 -3.82 13.93 -6.03
N SER A 110 -4.96 14.00 -6.69
CA SER A 110 -5.51 15.29 -7.14
C SER A 110 -5.93 16.16 -5.94
N PRO A 111 -5.71 17.49 -5.99
CA PRO A 111 -6.16 18.37 -4.92
C PRO A 111 -7.68 18.36 -4.77
N TRP A 112 -8.16 18.79 -3.60
CA TRP A 112 -9.59 18.94 -3.35
C TRP A 112 -10.02 20.37 -3.58
N THR A 113 -11.28 20.59 -3.93
CA THR A 113 -11.90 21.90 -3.98
C THR A 113 -13.05 21.95 -2.99
N PHE A 114 -13.18 23.11 -2.35
CA PHE A 114 -14.32 23.47 -1.51
C PHE A 114 -15.22 24.48 -2.22
N GLU A 115 -15.02 24.72 -3.52
CA GLU A 115 -15.87 25.64 -4.28
C GLU A 115 -17.31 25.14 -4.38
N ASN A 116 -17.49 23.81 -4.43
CA ASN A 116 -18.80 23.16 -4.49
C ASN A 116 -19.67 23.39 -3.23
N THR A 117 -19.07 23.72 -2.09
CA THR A 117 -19.81 23.95 -0.84
C THR A 117 -20.30 25.40 -0.69
N GLY A 118 -19.77 26.33 -1.48
CA GLY A 118 -20.04 27.77 -1.34
C GLY A 118 -19.37 28.41 -0.11
N ASP A 119 -18.49 27.68 0.58
CA ASP A 119 -17.81 28.17 1.78
C ASP A 119 -16.78 29.26 1.42
N SER A 120 -16.65 30.26 2.30
CA SER A 120 -15.47 31.12 2.34
C SER A 120 -14.23 30.31 2.77
N ILE A 121 -13.04 30.88 2.54
CA ILE A 121 -11.79 30.24 2.96
C ILE A 121 -11.76 29.99 4.48
N ASP A 122 -12.22 30.94 5.29
CA ASP A 122 -12.20 30.82 6.75
C ASP A 122 -13.18 29.76 7.25
N GLU A 123 -14.33 29.62 6.60
CA GLU A 123 -15.30 28.55 6.89
C GLU A 123 -14.76 27.17 6.48
N ALA A 124 -14.18 27.06 5.28
CA ALA A 124 -13.55 25.83 4.81
C ALA A 124 -12.41 25.40 5.74
N TRP A 125 -11.57 26.36 6.14
CA TRP A 125 -10.48 26.13 7.08
C TRP A 125 -10.99 25.70 8.46
N SER A 126 -11.97 26.42 9.01
CA SER A 126 -12.55 26.09 10.32
C SER A 126 -13.19 24.70 10.35
N LYS A 127 -13.86 24.29 9.26
CA LYS A 127 -14.42 22.94 9.11
C LYS A 127 -13.33 21.87 9.11
N LEU A 128 -12.26 22.07 8.34
CA LEU A 128 -11.12 21.14 8.31
C LEU A 128 -10.48 21.02 9.69
N VAL A 129 -10.13 22.14 10.33
CA VAL A 129 -9.51 22.15 11.66
C VAL A 129 -10.42 21.45 12.69
N LYS A 130 -11.72 21.71 12.64
CA LYS A 130 -12.70 21.06 13.52
C LYS A 130 -12.70 19.54 13.35
N ILE A 131 -12.82 19.05 12.11
CA ILE A 131 -12.86 17.61 11.83
C ILE A 131 -11.55 16.93 12.28
N ILE A 132 -10.39 17.56 12.05
CA ILE A 132 -9.09 17.02 12.49
C ILE A 132 -9.02 16.94 14.02
N LYS A 133 -9.54 17.94 14.75
CA LYS A 133 -9.55 17.95 16.23
C LYS A 133 -10.54 16.96 16.83
N GLU A 134 -11.65 16.70 16.15
CA GLU A 134 -12.70 15.79 16.62
C GLU A 134 -12.43 14.32 16.26
N ASP A 135 -11.51 14.03 15.33
CA ASP A 135 -11.15 12.67 14.98
C ASP A 135 -10.24 12.03 16.05
N PRO A 136 -10.68 10.98 16.76
CA PRO A 136 -9.90 10.35 17.83
C PRO A 136 -8.64 9.62 17.33
N LEU A 137 -8.52 9.39 16.02
CA LEU A 137 -7.36 8.72 15.42
C LEU A 137 -6.27 9.70 14.97
N LEU A 138 -6.55 11.00 15.02
CA LEU A 138 -5.64 12.05 14.58
C LEU A 138 -5.18 12.86 15.78
N LYS A 139 -3.91 13.25 15.76
CA LYS A 139 -3.33 14.18 16.73
C LYS A 139 -2.82 15.40 15.99
N LEU A 140 -3.43 16.55 16.22
CA LEU A 140 -2.96 17.83 15.68
C LEU A 140 -1.59 18.17 16.30
N GLU A 141 -0.57 18.34 15.47
CA GLU A 141 0.80 18.67 15.90
C GLU A 141 1.15 20.14 15.60
N GLU A 142 0.59 20.71 14.54
CA GLU A 142 0.90 22.05 14.07
C GLU A 142 -0.32 22.71 13.43
N LEU A 143 -0.52 23.99 13.71
CA LEU A 143 -1.62 24.79 13.18
C LEU A 143 -1.12 26.22 12.93
N ASP A 144 -1.17 26.64 11.68
CA ASP A 144 -0.85 27.99 11.21
C ASP A 144 -2.08 28.55 10.48
N ASN A 145 -2.85 29.38 11.18
CA ASN A 145 -4.08 29.97 10.62
C ASN A 145 -3.79 31.05 9.58
N GLU A 146 -2.63 31.72 9.64
CA GLU A 146 -2.28 32.77 8.68
C GLU A 146 -1.94 32.17 7.32
N LYS A 147 -1.28 31.01 7.32
CA LYS A 147 -0.93 30.29 6.10
C LYS A 147 -1.95 29.23 5.68
N PHE A 148 -3.04 29.08 6.43
CA PHE A 148 -4.01 27.99 6.28
C PHE A 148 -3.34 26.61 6.16
N TYR A 149 -2.37 26.38 7.04
CA TYR A 149 -1.57 25.17 7.08
C TYR A 149 -1.73 24.43 8.41
N LEU A 150 -1.85 23.12 8.34
CA LEU A 150 -1.85 22.27 9.52
C LEU A 150 -1.12 20.97 9.26
N ARG A 151 -0.61 20.39 10.34
CA ARG A 151 -0.05 19.05 10.36
C ARG A 151 -0.61 18.28 11.53
N ALA A 152 -1.04 17.06 11.25
CA ALA A 152 -1.46 16.08 12.21
C ALA A 152 -0.64 14.79 12.05
N THR A 153 -0.66 13.96 13.08
CA THR A 153 -0.12 12.60 13.04
C THR A 153 -1.24 11.59 13.25
N ALA A 154 -1.05 10.41 12.69
CA ALA A 154 -1.91 9.25 12.90
C ALA A 154 -1.04 8.02 13.16
N LYS A 155 -1.60 7.00 13.83
CA LYS A 155 -0.94 5.69 13.90
C LYS A 155 -0.83 5.09 12.49
N SER A 156 0.34 4.57 12.17
CA SER A 156 0.56 3.87 10.91
C SER A 156 -0.07 2.48 10.95
N ALA A 157 -0.58 2.02 9.82
CA ALA A 157 -1.03 0.64 9.69
C ALA A 157 0.16 -0.32 9.71
N ILE A 158 1.25 0.05 9.04
CA ILE A 158 2.46 -0.76 8.88
C ILE A 158 3.69 0.16 8.92
N PRO A 159 4.56 0.05 9.94
CA PRO A 159 4.44 -0.82 11.11
C PRO A 159 3.43 -0.26 12.14
N PRO A 160 2.75 -1.09 12.96
CA PRO A 160 1.77 -0.61 13.95
C PRO A 160 2.34 0.32 15.03
N THR A 161 3.67 0.34 15.20
CA THR A 161 4.39 1.24 16.11
C THR A 161 4.73 2.58 15.48
N GLY A 162 4.62 2.68 14.15
CA GLY A 162 4.99 3.85 13.38
C GLY A 162 3.90 4.92 13.38
N LEU A 163 4.26 6.08 12.84
CA LEU A 163 3.35 7.20 12.63
C LEU A 163 3.30 7.58 11.16
N ASP A 164 2.13 8.04 10.73
CA ASP A 164 1.95 8.73 9.47
C ASP A 164 1.76 10.23 9.76
N ASP A 165 2.45 11.07 9.00
CA ASP A 165 2.18 12.51 8.97
C ASP A 165 1.03 12.79 7.98
N LEU A 166 0.16 13.74 8.32
CA LEU A 166 -0.93 14.23 7.50
C LEU A 166 -0.88 15.76 7.49
N GLU A 167 -0.71 16.34 6.31
CA GLU A 167 -0.49 17.77 6.10
C GLU A 167 -1.56 18.32 5.17
N PHE A 168 -2.11 19.48 5.51
CA PHE A 168 -3.03 20.23 4.66
C PHE A 168 -2.53 21.66 4.51
N LEU A 169 -2.73 22.19 3.30
CA LEU A 169 -2.49 23.58 2.95
C LEU A 169 -3.61 24.05 2.03
N LEU A 170 -4.46 24.96 2.51
CA LEU A 170 -5.48 25.59 1.68
C LEU A 170 -4.88 26.75 0.90
N ARG A 171 -5.38 26.93 -0.32
CA ARG A 171 -4.97 27.93 -1.29
C ARG A 171 -6.18 28.84 -1.55
N PRO A 172 -6.29 29.99 -0.86
CA PRO A 172 -7.46 30.86 -0.95
C PRO A 172 -7.76 31.33 -2.37
N GLU A 173 -6.72 31.63 -3.14
CA GLU A 173 -6.80 32.15 -4.51
C GLU A 173 -7.41 31.16 -5.49
N ASP A 174 -7.15 29.87 -5.29
CA ASP A 174 -7.54 28.78 -6.19
C ASP A 174 -8.78 28.03 -5.66
N LYS A 175 -9.21 28.31 -4.42
CA LYS A 175 -10.23 27.56 -3.66
C LYS A 175 -9.98 26.04 -3.63
N ILE A 176 -8.71 25.67 -3.47
CA ILE A 176 -8.28 24.27 -3.37
C ILE A 176 -7.60 23.98 -2.04
N ALA A 177 -7.69 22.74 -1.61
CA ALA A 177 -6.88 22.17 -0.55
C ALA A 177 -5.85 21.22 -1.15
N THR A 178 -4.58 21.54 -0.92
CA THR A 178 -3.47 20.62 -1.18
C THR A 178 -3.16 19.84 0.08
N TYR A 179 -2.75 18.59 -0.08
CA TYR A 179 -2.46 17.72 1.04
C TYR A 179 -1.30 16.78 0.74
N ARG A 180 -0.77 16.23 1.82
CA ARG A 180 0.20 15.14 1.83
C ARG A 180 -0.08 14.23 3.01
N THR A 181 0.08 12.93 2.81
CA THR A 181 0.11 11.96 3.87
C THR A 181 1.26 10.99 3.63
N ALA A 182 2.07 10.72 4.64
CA ALA A 182 3.31 9.96 4.49
C ALA A 182 3.62 9.17 5.76
N SER A 183 3.87 7.87 5.61
CA SER A 183 4.42 7.05 6.69
C SER A 183 5.86 7.43 6.96
N ARG A 184 6.22 7.62 8.24
CA ARG A 184 7.60 7.91 8.66
C ARG A 184 8.53 6.73 8.47
N GLU A 185 7.95 5.53 8.52
CA GLU A 185 8.67 4.27 8.42
C GLU A 185 8.20 3.50 7.18
N ALA A 186 9.14 2.86 6.51
CA ALA A 186 8.88 1.97 5.39
C ALA A 186 9.30 0.55 5.77
N VAL A 187 8.39 -0.41 5.63
CA VAL A 187 8.64 -1.81 5.91
C VAL A 187 8.88 -2.55 4.60
N TYR A 188 9.92 -3.38 4.56
CA TYR A 188 10.28 -4.14 3.37
C TYR A 188 10.26 -5.64 3.63
N VAL A 189 9.83 -6.40 2.63
CA VAL A 189 9.97 -7.86 2.57
C VAL A 189 10.85 -8.16 1.35
N GLY A 190 12.15 -8.33 1.60
CA GLY A 190 13.15 -8.37 0.52
C GLY A 190 13.21 -7.03 -0.22
N PRO A 191 13.22 -6.99 -1.57
CA PRO A 191 13.25 -5.75 -2.34
C PRO A 191 11.87 -5.07 -2.47
N VAL A 192 10.82 -5.65 -1.88
CA VAL A 192 9.43 -5.20 -2.04
C VAL A 192 9.02 -4.34 -0.85
N LEU A 193 8.55 -3.12 -1.13
CA LEU A 193 7.91 -2.25 -0.14
C LEU A 193 6.55 -2.86 0.26
N LEU A 194 6.34 -3.04 1.56
CA LEU A 194 5.06 -3.46 2.10
C LEU A 194 4.10 -2.27 2.14
N GLY A 195 3.04 -2.35 1.34
CA GLY A 195 2.00 -1.33 1.28
C GLY A 195 1.21 -1.24 2.59
N ASP A 196 0.68 -0.06 2.90
CA ASP A 196 -0.13 0.22 4.10
C ASP A 196 -1.60 -0.26 4.01
N GLY A 197 -1.92 -1.10 3.02
CA GLY A 197 -3.29 -1.55 2.76
C GLY A 197 -4.26 -0.41 2.37
N GLY A 198 -3.74 0.77 1.98
CA GLY A 198 -4.55 1.93 1.65
C GLY A 198 -4.95 2.78 2.87
N ALA A 199 -4.34 2.56 4.05
CA ALA A 199 -4.67 3.30 5.27
C ALA A 199 -4.60 4.83 5.08
N ASN A 200 -3.54 5.32 4.42
CA ASN A 200 -3.39 6.74 4.10
C ASN A 200 -4.49 7.26 3.17
N GLN A 201 -4.83 6.50 2.12
CA GLN A 201 -5.90 6.85 1.18
C GLN A 201 -7.27 6.86 1.84
N ASN A 202 -7.58 5.85 2.66
CA ASN A 202 -8.85 5.72 3.36
C ASN A 202 -9.07 6.86 4.36
N ARG A 203 -8.00 7.29 5.05
CA ARG A 203 -8.02 8.46 5.95
C ARG A 203 -8.37 9.73 5.18
N LEU A 204 -7.72 9.96 4.05
CA LEU A 204 -7.99 11.09 3.17
C LEU A 204 -9.43 11.06 2.63
N ASP A 205 -9.91 9.91 2.15
CA ASP A 205 -11.27 9.76 1.65
C ASP A 205 -12.32 10.01 2.75
N LYS A 206 -12.07 9.55 3.99
CA LYS A 206 -12.95 9.80 5.14
C LYS A 206 -13.07 11.30 5.42
N LEU A 207 -11.95 12.00 5.50
CA LEU A 207 -11.92 13.44 5.74
C LEU A 207 -12.63 14.21 4.63
N ARG A 208 -12.34 13.89 3.37
CA ARG A 208 -13.00 14.51 2.22
C ARG A 208 -14.51 14.29 2.24
N TYR A 209 -14.96 13.08 2.56
CA TYR A 209 -16.39 12.77 2.69
C TYR A 209 -17.07 13.58 3.79
N GLN A 210 -16.44 13.72 4.97
CA GLN A 210 -16.95 14.55 6.06
C GLN A 210 -17.01 16.03 5.69
N LEU A 211 -16.02 16.52 4.94
CA LEU A 211 -15.94 17.90 4.45
C LEU A 211 -16.92 18.20 3.30
N LYS A 212 -17.36 17.16 2.58
CA LYS A 212 -18.14 17.28 1.33
C LYS A 212 -17.39 18.04 0.24
N TRP A 213 -16.07 17.94 0.23
CA TRP A 213 -15.22 18.55 -0.79
C TRP A 213 -15.07 17.62 -1.99
N ASP A 214 -14.97 18.22 -3.17
CA ASP A 214 -14.80 17.48 -4.42
C ASP A 214 -13.32 17.37 -4.80
N VAL A 215 -13.01 16.40 -5.66
CA VAL A 215 -11.68 16.28 -6.24
C VAL A 215 -11.61 17.19 -7.47
N VAL A 216 -10.57 18.02 -7.56
CA VAL A 216 -10.37 18.93 -8.70
C VAL A 216 -10.20 18.12 -9.98
N GLY A 217 -10.98 18.47 -11.00
CA GLY A 217 -10.93 17.79 -12.31
C GLY A 217 -11.48 16.36 -12.32
N ALA A 218 -12.08 15.90 -11.21
CA ALA A 218 -12.74 14.60 -11.19
C ALA A 218 -14.13 14.68 -11.84
N GLY A 219 -14.40 13.77 -12.76
CA GLY A 219 -15.77 13.48 -13.19
C GLY A 219 -16.54 12.67 -12.13
N PRO A 220 -17.86 12.47 -12.33
CA PRO A 220 -18.72 11.77 -11.37
C PRO A 220 -18.22 10.37 -10.97
N VAL A 221 -17.52 9.68 -11.88
CA VAL A 221 -17.00 8.32 -11.68
C VAL A 221 -15.91 8.26 -10.60
N GLU A 222 -14.98 9.22 -10.59
CA GLU A 222 -13.87 9.21 -9.63
C GLU A 222 -14.35 9.58 -8.22
N GLN A 223 -15.36 10.45 -8.13
CA GLN A 223 -16.04 10.75 -6.87
C GLN A 223 -16.71 9.50 -6.27
N GLN A 224 -17.42 8.73 -7.11
CA GLN A 224 -18.09 7.49 -6.70
C GLN A 224 -17.10 6.42 -6.24
N LYS A 225 -15.97 6.26 -6.93
CA LYS A 225 -14.93 5.29 -6.57
C LYS A 225 -14.38 5.52 -5.16
N GLY A 226 -14.17 6.78 -4.76
CA GLY A 226 -13.76 7.12 -3.39
C GLY A 226 -14.82 6.77 -2.35
N LEU A 227 -16.10 7.00 -2.67
CA LEU A 227 -17.22 6.62 -1.80
C LEU A 227 -17.34 5.09 -1.67
N ASP A 228 -17.14 4.36 -2.75
CA ASP A 228 -17.20 2.90 -2.76
C ASP A 228 -16.05 2.28 -1.93
N ARG A 229 -14.85 2.90 -1.94
CA ARG A 229 -13.75 2.52 -1.04
C ARG A 229 -14.14 2.65 0.43
N LEU A 230 -14.82 3.73 0.80
CA LEU A 230 -15.30 3.92 2.18
C LEU A 230 -16.34 2.87 2.56
N LYS A 231 -17.28 2.56 1.66
CA LYS A 231 -18.28 1.50 1.89
C LYS A 231 -17.63 0.12 2.00
N GLY A 232 -16.70 -0.21 1.12
CA GLY A 232 -15.94 -1.46 1.17
C GLY A 232 -15.09 -1.59 2.44
N SER A 233 -14.48 -0.49 2.89
CA SER A 233 -13.70 -0.43 4.13
C SER A 233 -14.53 -0.67 5.40
N THR A 234 -15.86 -0.52 5.38
CA THR A 234 -16.72 -0.90 6.51
C THR A 234 -16.98 -2.41 6.63
N SER A 235 -16.57 -3.21 5.62
CA SER A 235 -16.73 -4.67 5.62
C SER A 235 -15.47 -5.44 6.04
N VAL A 236 -14.33 -4.76 6.16
CA VAL A 236 -13.12 -5.28 6.79
C VAL A 236 -13.03 -4.56 8.12
N ASP A 237 -13.36 -5.28 9.19
CA ASP A 237 -13.34 -4.81 10.57
C ASP A 237 -12.21 -3.81 10.78
N PHE A 238 -12.57 -2.58 11.17
CA PHE A 238 -11.66 -1.73 11.91
C PHE A 238 -11.12 -2.59 13.04
N ILE A 239 -9.87 -3.03 12.92
CA ILE A 239 -9.14 -3.63 14.02
C ILE A 239 -9.21 -2.56 15.11
N LYS A 240 -10.12 -2.76 16.05
CA LYS A 240 -10.16 -1.99 17.29
C LYS A 240 -8.83 -2.28 17.95
N TYR A 241 -7.94 -1.30 17.89
CA TYR A 241 -6.77 -1.27 18.75
C TYR A 241 -7.26 -0.84 20.13
N ASP A 242 -7.79 -1.81 20.88
CA ASP A 242 -7.92 -1.74 22.33
C ASP A 242 -6.54 -2.00 22.98
#